data_AF-A0A2E6STI5-F1
#
_entry.id   AF-A0A2E6STI5-F1
#
_cell.length_a   1.000
_cell.length_b   1.000
_cell.length_c   1.000
_cell.angle_alpha   90.00
_cell.angle_beta   90.00
_cell.angle_gamma   90.00
#
_symmetry.space_group_name_H-M   'P 1'
#
loop_
_entity.id
_entity.type
_entity.pdbx_description
1 polymer ?
#
loop_
_entity_poly.entity_id
_entity_poly.type
_entity_poly.pdbx_seq_one_letter_code
_entity_poly.pdbx_strand_id
1 'polypeptide(L)'
;MRYLVIFFLVFTFSLSAQSEQDQAVFKHKVWRVVDVSNTKQSFFDEQDKYLGSREVFATQTIYKDKWKRTIKVIQTATVNQPPVEKIKRNSRKEDVNVRRANQVIVRRNKAWFYDENGKVTRTAKRRGRKVFFHQSDGKLIGYKVYRRDGSKIYKDARGRTTGSSHIDKSGRLIYRAKNRRLRTPRVLFEDPFLYSR
;
A
#
# COMPACT_ATOMS: atom_id res chain seq x y z
N MET A 1 45.70 -12.89 12.89
CA MET A 1 44.31 -13.03 13.40
C MET A 1 43.36 -12.56 12.30
N ARG A 2 42.92 -13.48 11.43
CA ARG A 2 42.06 -13.19 10.27
C ARG A 2 40.61 -13.43 10.67
N TYR A 3 39.79 -12.38 10.71
CA TYR A 3 38.35 -12.51 10.93
C TYR A 3 37.63 -12.56 9.57
N LEU A 4 36.97 -13.69 9.36
CA LEU A 4 36.13 -14.07 8.23
C LEU A 4 34.78 -13.35 8.36
N VAL A 5 34.50 -12.37 7.49
CA VAL A 5 33.19 -11.72 7.40
C VAL A 5 32.30 -12.58 6.50
N ILE A 6 31.35 -13.30 7.11
CA ILE A 6 30.30 -14.02 6.37
C ILE A 6 29.18 -13.04 6.06
N PHE A 7 29.01 -12.78 4.77
CA PHE A 7 27.96 -11.96 4.18
C PHE A 7 26.63 -12.72 4.24
N PHE A 8 25.73 -12.37 5.17
CA PHE A 8 24.36 -12.91 5.18
C PHE A 8 23.51 -12.15 4.15
N LEU A 9 23.44 -12.71 2.95
CA LEU A 9 22.61 -12.21 1.86
C LEU A 9 21.18 -12.69 2.08
N VAL A 10 20.33 -11.84 2.65
CA VAL A 10 18.90 -12.12 2.87
C VAL A 10 18.18 -12.02 1.53
N PHE A 11 17.92 -13.16 0.89
CA PHE A 11 16.97 -13.25 -0.23
C PHE A 11 15.55 -13.05 0.31
N THR A 12 14.90 -11.96 -0.08
CA THR A 12 13.48 -11.76 0.16
C THR A 12 12.68 -12.66 -0.78
N PHE A 13 12.12 -13.75 -0.24
CA PHE A 13 11.20 -14.62 -0.96
C PHE A 13 9.80 -13.98 -1.03
N SER A 14 9.40 -13.59 -2.23
CA SER A 14 8.00 -13.30 -2.54
C SER A 14 7.21 -14.62 -2.52
N LEU A 15 6.36 -14.86 -1.52
CA LEU A 15 5.38 -15.94 -1.58
C LEU A 15 4.32 -15.58 -2.63
N SER A 16 4.61 -15.92 -3.88
CA SER A 16 3.62 -15.97 -4.95
C SER A 16 2.60 -17.05 -4.58
N ALA A 17 1.36 -16.67 -4.28
CA ALA A 17 0.27 -17.61 -4.05
C ALA A 17 0.24 -18.65 -5.19
N GLN A 18 0.37 -19.93 -4.83
CA GLN A 18 0.50 -21.02 -5.80
C GLN A 18 -0.76 -21.10 -6.68
N SER A 19 -0.59 -21.09 -8.00
CA SER A 19 -1.71 -21.17 -8.94
C SER A 19 -2.33 -22.58 -8.92
N GLU A 20 -3.67 -22.66 -8.90
CA GLU A 20 -4.40 -23.93 -8.97
C GLU A 20 -4.03 -24.74 -10.23
N GLN A 21 -3.73 -24.05 -11.33
CA GLN A 21 -3.28 -24.67 -12.56
C GLN A 21 -1.91 -25.35 -12.40
N ASP A 22 -0.97 -24.71 -11.71
CA ASP A 22 0.36 -25.29 -11.45
C ASP A 22 0.25 -26.52 -10.55
N GLN A 23 -0.61 -26.46 -9.53
CA GLN A 23 -0.90 -27.61 -8.68
C GLN A 23 -1.49 -28.77 -9.47
N ALA A 24 -2.48 -28.51 -10.33
CA ALA A 24 -3.10 -29.55 -11.15
C ALA A 24 -2.10 -30.25 -12.09
N VAL A 25 -1.17 -29.50 -12.69
CA VAL A 25 -0.15 -30.07 -13.59
C VAL A 25 0.79 -31.02 -12.87
N PHE A 26 1.19 -30.67 -11.64
CA PHE A 26 2.10 -31.49 -10.84
C PHE A 26 1.38 -32.33 -9.77
N LYS A 27 0.10 -32.67 -9.99
CA LYS A 27 -0.70 -33.57 -9.13
C LYS A 27 -0.71 -33.15 -7.66
N HIS A 28 -0.86 -31.86 -7.40
CA HIS A 28 -0.88 -31.24 -6.08
C HIS A 28 0.40 -31.45 -5.25
N LYS A 29 1.55 -31.65 -5.91
CA LYS A 29 2.84 -31.85 -5.23
C LYS A 29 3.68 -30.59 -5.13
N VAL A 30 3.23 -29.46 -5.68
CA VAL A 30 4.02 -28.23 -5.66
C VAL A 30 4.01 -27.67 -4.25
N TRP A 31 5.16 -27.72 -3.58
CA TRP A 31 5.36 -27.12 -2.28
C TRP A 31 6.00 -25.74 -2.39
N ARG A 32 6.94 -25.59 -3.33
CA ARG A 32 7.70 -24.36 -3.51
C ARG A 32 7.80 -23.99 -4.98
N VAL A 33 7.60 -22.70 -5.25
CA VAL A 33 7.80 -22.08 -6.57
C VAL A 33 9.00 -21.15 -6.48
N VAL A 34 9.91 -21.27 -7.43
CA VAL A 34 11.10 -20.41 -7.54
C VAL A 34 11.07 -19.72 -8.88
N ASP A 35 11.02 -18.39 -8.87
CA ASP A 35 11.13 -17.57 -10.07
C ASP A 35 12.58 -17.59 -10.57
N VAL A 36 12.82 -18.21 -11.73
CA VAL A 36 14.14 -18.25 -12.38
C VAL A 36 14.32 -17.04 -13.29
N SER A 37 13.23 -16.58 -13.92
CA SER A 37 13.16 -15.35 -14.70
C SER A 37 11.70 -14.85 -14.76
N ASN A 38 11.48 -13.67 -15.33
CA ASN A 38 10.13 -13.13 -15.54
C ASN A 38 9.20 -14.05 -16.35
N THR A 39 9.76 -14.99 -17.11
CA THR A 39 9.02 -15.92 -17.97
C THR A 39 9.19 -17.38 -17.54
N LYS A 40 10.02 -17.67 -16.54
CA LYS A 40 10.35 -19.04 -16.15
C LYS A 40 10.28 -19.25 -14.65
N GLN A 41 9.58 -20.30 -14.27
CA GLN A 41 9.43 -20.73 -12.88
C GLN A 41 9.79 -22.20 -12.72
N SER A 42 10.35 -22.55 -11.58
CA SER A 42 10.69 -23.92 -11.18
C SER A 42 9.85 -24.36 -9.98
N PHE A 43 9.43 -25.61 -9.99
CA PHE A 43 8.55 -26.19 -8.97
C PHE A 43 9.27 -27.30 -8.21
N PHE A 44 9.08 -27.34 -6.89
CA PHE A 44 9.69 -28.30 -5.97
C PHE A 44 8.63 -28.92 -5.06
N ASP A 45 8.87 -30.16 -4.62
CA ASP A 45 8.05 -30.84 -3.62
C ASP A 45 8.46 -30.49 -2.17
N GLU A 46 7.76 -31.09 -1.20
CA GLU A 46 7.98 -30.89 0.23
C GLU A 46 9.38 -31.30 0.70
N GLN A 47 10.06 -32.19 -0.05
CA GLN A 47 11.43 -32.62 0.21
C GLN A 47 12.46 -31.83 -0.60
N ASP A 48 12.06 -30.67 -1.13
CA ASP A 48 12.88 -29.80 -1.99
C ASP A 48 13.41 -30.47 -3.26
N LYS A 49 12.74 -31.53 -3.72
CA LYS A 49 13.09 -32.22 -4.97
C LYS A 49 12.42 -31.51 -6.14
N TYR A 50 13.21 -31.31 -7.19
CA TYR A 50 12.75 -30.67 -8.42
C TYR A 50 11.66 -31.50 -9.11
N LEU A 51 10.49 -30.90 -9.31
CA LEU A 51 9.33 -31.48 -9.99
C LEU A 51 9.31 -31.14 -11.48
N GLY A 52 9.71 -29.92 -11.83
CA GLY A 52 9.60 -29.40 -13.18
C GLY A 52 9.63 -27.88 -13.25
N SER A 53 9.32 -27.34 -14.43
CA SER A 53 9.31 -25.90 -14.67
C SER A 53 8.17 -25.46 -15.58
N ARG A 54 7.81 -24.18 -15.50
CA ARG A 54 6.86 -23.51 -16.39
C ARG A 54 7.60 -22.42 -17.14
N GLU A 55 7.42 -22.38 -18.45
CA GLU A 55 7.93 -21.34 -19.34
C GLU A 55 6.74 -20.68 -20.03
N VAL A 56 6.59 -19.37 -19.81
CA VAL A 56 5.51 -18.55 -20.36
C VAL A 56 6.03 -17.85 -21.61
N PHE A 57 5.44 -18.15 -22.76
CA PHE A 57 5.68 -17.49 -24.04
C PHE A 57 4.44 -16.68 -24.45
N ALA A 58 4.60 -15.78 -25.43
CA ALA A 58 3.53 -14.90 -25.88
C ALA A 58 2.26 -15.63 -26.34
N THR A 59 2.40 -16.83 -26.91
CA THR A 59 1.31 -17.61 -27.50
C THR A 59 0.99 -18.89 -26.72
N GLN A 60 1.85 -19.29 -25.78
CA GLN A 60 1.71 -20.57 -25.09
C GLN A 60 2.45 -20.60 -23.75
N THR A 61 1.90 -21.36 -22.81
CA THR A 61 2.56 -21.71 -21.55
C THR A 61 2.95 -23.18 -21.61
N ILE A 62 4.24 -23.45 -21.47
CA ILE A 62 4.81 -24.81 -21.54
C ILE A 62 5.20 -25.26 -20.15
N TYR A 63 4.70 -26.42 -19.73
CA TYR A 63 5.11 -27.11 -18.54
C TYR A 63 6.05 -28.25 -18.90
N LYS A 64 7.16 -28.34 -18.18
CA LYS A 64 8.17 -29.38 -18.31
C LYS A 64 8.31 -30.14 -17.02
N ASP A 65 8.54 -31.44 -17.10
CA ASP A 65 8.86 -32.27 -15.93
C ASP A 65 10.33 -32.10 -15.46
N LYS A 66 10.69 -32.89 -14.45
CA LYS A 66 12.06 -32.96 -13.91
C LYS A 66 13.11 -33.41 -14.92
N TRP A 67 12.71 -34.10 -16.00
CA TRP A 67 13.57 -34.53 -17.10
C TRP A 67 13.52 -33.55 -18.29
N LYS A 68 12.95 -32.36 -18.10
CA LYS A 68 12.80 -31.30 -19.11
C LYS A 68 11.91 -31.69 -20.29
N ARG A 69 11.12 -32.76 -20.17
CA ARG A 69 10.15 -33.18 -21.19
C ARG A 69 8.88 -32.36 -21.03
N THR A 70 8.29 -31.94 -22.14
CA THR A 70 7.03 -31.20 -22.14
C THR A 70 5.90 -32.11 -21.67
N ILE A 71 5.24 -31.74 -20.57
CA ILE A 71 4.12 -32.50 -19.99
C ILE A 71 2.76 -31.84 -20.27
N LYS A 72 2.74 -30.53 -20.47
CA LYS A 72 1.52 -29.81 -20.84
C LYS A 72 1.88 -28.56 -21.61
N VAL A 73 1.22 -28.33 -22.73
CA VAL A 73 1.25 -27.06 -23.45
C VAL A 73 -0.15 -26.47 -23.38
N ILE A 74 -0.25 -25.27 -22.84
CA ILE A 74 -1.49 -24.50 -22.83
C ILE A 74 -1.31 -23.43 -23.88
N GLN A 75 -2.04 -23.54 -24.98
CA GLN A 75 -2.09 -22.48 -25.97
C GLN A 75 -2.86 -21.31 -25.38
N THR A 76 -2.19 -20.17 -25.24
CA THR A 76 -2.87 -18.91 -24.99
C THR A 76 -3.37 -18.45 -26.35
N ALA A 77 -4.53 -18.97 -26.76
CA ALA A 77 -5.17 -18.50 -27.98
C ALA A 77 -5.34 -16.98 -27.86
N THR A 78 -4.74 -16.24 -28.79
CA THR A 78 -5.15 -14.86 -29.06
C THR A 78 -6.61 -14.98 -29.45
N VAL A 79 -7.51 -14.74 -28.49
CA VAL A 79 -8.94 -14.66 -28.74
C VAL A 79 -9.09 -13.47 -29.68
N ASN A 80 -9.18 -13.76 -30.99
CA ASN A 80 -9.80 -12.86 -31.94
C ASN A 80 -11.23 -12.69 -31.43
N GLN A 81 -11.41 -11.64 -30.62
CA GLN A 81 -12.73 -11.17 -30.27
C GLN A 81 -13.46 -10.99 -31.61
N PRO A 82 -14.67 -11.57 -31.81
CA PRO A 82 -15.52 -11.13 -32.92
C PRO A 82 -15.56 -9.59 -32.89
N PRO A 83 -15.62 -8.88 -34.04
CA PRO A 83 -15.65 -7.43 -34.03
C PRO A 83 -16.71 -7.06 -33.01
N VAL A 84 -16.25 -6.47 -31.91
CA VAL A 84 -17.10 -6.10 -30.81
C VAL A 84 -17.98 -5.05 -31.45
N GLU A 85 -19.16 -5.48 -31.94
CA GLU A 85 -20.31 -4.62 -32.04
C GLU A 85 -20.23 -3.85 -30.75
N LYS A 86 -19.92 -2.54 -30.86
CA LYS A 86 -19.54 -1.72 -29.73
C LYS A 86 -20.73 -1.78 -28.79
N ILE A 87 -20.73 -2.79 -27.93
CA ILE A 87 -21.30 -2.74 -26.61
C ILE A 87 -20.56 -1.52 -26.14
N LYS A 88 -21.26 -0.39 -26.19
CA LYS A 88 -20.90 0.77 -25.42
C LYS A 88 -20.63 0.13 -24.08
N ARG A 89 -19.35 -0.05 -23.75
CA ARG A 89 -18.97 -0.30 -22.39
C ARG A 89 -19.53 0.94 -21.75
N ASN A 90 -20.75 0.83 -21.25
CA ASN A 90 -21.11 1.35 -19.98
C ASN A 90 -20.11 0.66 -19.06
N SER A 91 -18.84 1.10 -19.12
CA SER A 91 -18.02 1.20 -17.95
C SER A 91 -18.95 1.93 -17.01
N ARG A 92 -19.68 1.15 -16.20
CA ARG A 92 -20.19 1.65 -14.95
C ARG A 92 -18.93 2.28 -14.39
N LYS A 93 -18.89 3.62 -14.40
CA LYS A 93 -17.84 4.39 -13.77
C LYS A 93 -17.68 3.69 -12.45
N GLU A 94 -16.58 2.95 -12.25
CA GLU A 94 -16.18 2.59 -10.91
C GLU A 94 -16.16 3.93 -10.22
N ASP A 95 -17.10 4.13 -9.30
CA ASP A 95 -17.32 5.44 -8.73
C ASP A 95 -15.96 5.89 -8.21
N VAL A 96 -15.46 7.01 -8.72
CA VAL A 96 -14.10 7.51 -8.43
C VAL A 96 -13.87 7.59 -6.91
N ASN A 97 -14.96 7.65 -6.15
CA ASN A 97 -15.01 7.52 -4.70
C ASN A 97 -14.47 6.17 -4.21
N VAL A 98 -14.97 5.00 -4.66
CA VAL A 98 -14.55 3.69 -4.13
C VAL A 98 -13.03 3.48 -4.19
N ARG A 99 -12.36 3.98 -5.24
CA ARG A 99 -10.90 3.91 -5.39
C ARG A 99 -10.11 4.69 -4.33
N ARG A 100 -10.74 5.63 -3.64
CA ARG A 100 -10.13 6.50 -2.63
C ARG A 100 -10.49 6.11 -1.20
N ALA A 101 -11.19 4.99 -1.01
CA ALA A 101 -11.59 4.51 0.30
C ALA A 101 -10.41 4.45 1.29
N ASN A 102 -10.59 4.97 2.51
CA ASN A 102 -9.61 4.98 3.61
C ASN A 102 -8.24 5.62 3.28
N GLN A 103 -8.18 6.48 2.28
CA GLN A 103 -6.92 7.14 1.89
C GLN A 103 -6.80 8.56 2.43
N VAL A 104 -5.55 8.99 2.58
CA VAL A 104 -5.20 10.41 2.76
C VAL A 104 -4.44 10.86 1.52
N ILE A 105 -5.07 11.74 0.73
CA ILE A 105 -4.44 12.28 -0.48
C ILE A 105 -3.91 13.66 -0.15
N VAL A 106 -2.64 13.92 -0.44
CA VAL A 106 -1.98 15.22 -0.21
C VAL A 106 -1.59 15.81 -1.56
N ARG A 107 -1.98 17.07 -1.82
CA ARG A 107 -1.51 17.83 -2.98
C ARG A 107 -1.16 19.25 -2.57
N ARG A 108 0.06 19.68 -2.91
CA ARG A 108 0.60 21.01 -2.55
C ARG A 108 0.47 21.24 -1.03
N ASN A 109 -0.38 22.19 -0.63
CA ASN A 109 -0.63 22.57 0.75
C ASN A 109 -1.99 22.10 1.29
N LYS A 110 -2.65 21.15 0.63
CA LYS A 110 -3.95 20.62 1.04
C LYS A 110 -3.94 19.09 1.09
N ALA A 111 -4.55 18.52 2.13
CA ALA A 111 -4.79 17.11 2.29
C ALA A 111 -6.29 16.82 2.39
N TRP A 112 -6.73 15.70 1.82
CA TRP A 112 -8.08 15.18 1.87
C TRP A 112 -8.07 13.81 2.53
N PHE A 113 -8.99 13.59 3.46
CA PHE A 113 -9.17 12.33 4.16
C PHE A 113 -10.48 11.72 3.70
N TYR A 114 -10.43 10.48 3.26
CA TYR A 114 -11.57 9.75 2.72
C TYR A 114 -12.01 8.66 3.71
N ASP A 115 -13.33 8.44 3.81
CA ASP A 115 -13.89 7.29 4.55
C ASP A 115 -13.82 6.00 3.72
N GLU A 116 -14.35 4.91 4.28
CA GLU A 116 -14.46 3.59 3.65
C GLU A 116 -15.25 3.60 2.33
N ASN A 117 -16.13 4.57 2.14
CA ASN A 117 -16.92 4.74 0.92
C ASN A 117 -16.24 5.69 -0.08
N GLY A 118 -15.06 6.22 0.27
CA GLY A 118 -14.33 7.15 -0.58
C GLY A 118 -14.91 8.55 -0.63
N LYS A 119 -15.73 8.92 0.36
CA LYS A 119 -16.24 10.29 0.53
C LYS A 119 -15.27 11.07 1.43
N VAL A 120 -15.08 12.34 1.10
CA VAL A 120 -14.23 13.23 1.91
C VAL A 120 -14.91 13.46 3.27
N THR A 121 -14.24 13.08 4.35
CA THR A 121 -14.70 13.32 5.73
C THR A 121 -14.15 14.62 6.31
N ARG A 122 -12.93 14.97 5.93
CA ARG A 122 -12.21 16.14 6.44
C ARG A 122 -11.10 16.56 5.49
N THR A 123 -10.65 17.79 5.66
CA THR A 123 -9.51 18.34 4.91
C THR A 123 -8.54 19.03 5.84
N ALA A 124 -7.25 18.99 5.49
CA ALA A 124 -6.22 19.77 6.16
C ALA A 124 -5.60 20.77 5.17
N LYS A 125 -5.40 22.01 5.59
CA LYS A 125 -4.73 23.05 4.78
C LYS A 125 -3.55 23.64 5.55
N ARG A 126 -2.37 23.60 4.94
CA ARG A 126 -1.15 24.22 5.47
C ARG A 126 -1.03 25.66 4.99
N ARG A 127 -0.79 26.59 5.92
CA ARG A 127 -0.43 27.98 5.65
C ARG A 127 0.79 28.34 6.50
N GLY A 128 1.96 28.35 5.88
CA GLY A 128 3.24 28.49 6.57
C GLY A 128 3.41 27.43 7.66
N ARG A 129 3.48 27.90 8.92
CA ARG A 129 3.68 27.07 10.12
C ARG A 129 2.37 26.58 10.76
N LYS A 130 1.22 26.90 10.17
CA LYS A 130 -0.10 26.51 10.69
C LYS A 130 -0.71 25.44 9.78
N VAL A 131 -1.37 24.46 10.38
CA VAL A 131 -2.17 23.44 9.67
C VAL A 131 -3.57 23.45 10.23
N PHE A 132 -4.53 23.79 9.39
CA PHE A 132 -5.95 23.94 9.71
C PHE A 132 -6.71 22.69 9.29
N PHE A 133 -7.50 22.13 10.19
CA PHE A 133 -8.35 20.96 9.93
C PHE A 133 -9.80 21.38 9.85
N HIS A 134 -10.47 21.01 8.76
CA HIS A 134 -11.87 21.31 8.51
C HIS A 134 -12.65 20.02 8.33
N GLN A 135 -13.93 20.03 8.70
CA GLN A 135 -14.90 19.02 8.31
C GLN A 135 -15.13 19.04 6.79
N SER A 136 -15.85 18.04 6.29
CA SER A 136 -16.25 17.93 4.89
C SER A 136 -17.09 19.11 4.40
N ASP A 137 -17.90 19.71 5.29
CA ASP A 137 -18.70 20.91 5.05
C ASP A 137 -17.89 22.22 5.09
N GLY A 138 -16.59 22.14 5.37
CA GLY A 138 -15.69 23.31 5.46
C GLY A 138 -15.63 23.97 6.83
N LYS A 139 -16.39 23.52 7.84
CA LYS A 139 -16.28 24.06 9.20
C LYS A 139 -14.93 23.76 9.81
N LEU A 140 -14.32 24.77 10.44
CA LEU A 140 -13.04 24.62 11.12
C LEU A 140 -13.22 23.78 12.40
N ILE A 141 -12.44 22.70 12.52
CA ILE A 141 -12.35 21.89 13.75
C ILE A 141 -11.33 22.52 14.71
N GLY A 142 -10.21 22.97 14.14
CA GLY A 142 -9.10 23.57 14.86
C GLY A 142 -7.84 23.57 14.01
N TYR A 143 -6.73 23.96 14.61
CA TYR A 143 -5.46 24.01 13.92
C TYR A 143 -4.29 23.76 14.86
N LYS A 144 -3.19 23.29 14.29
CA LYS A 144 -1.90 23.19 14.98
C LYS A 144 -0.90 24.19 14.43
N VAL A 145 0.02 24.62 15.29
CA VAL A 145 1.10 25.54 14.97
C VAL A 145 2.44 24.88 15.28
N TYR A 146 3.32 24.78 14.29
CA TYR A 146 4.70 24.32 14.49
C TYR A 146 5.56 25.45 15.03
N ARG A 147 6.22 25.25 16.17
CA ARG A 147 7.21 26.15 16.76
C ARG A 147 8.63 25.80 16.29
N ARG A 148 9.60 26.68 16.57
CA ARG A 148 10.96 26.61 15.96
C ARG A 148 11.77 25.52 16.66
N ASP A 149 11.47 25.31 17.93
CA ASP A 149 11.94 24.23 18.80
C ASP A 149 11.36 22.84 18.46
N GLY A 150 10.65 22.68 17.34
CA GLY A 150 10.01 21.42 16.95
C GLY A 150 8.72 21.09 17.71
N SER A 151 8.33 21.89 18.72
CA SER A 151 7.09 21.68 19.45
C SER A 151 5.87 22.12 18.64
N LYS A 152 4.69 21.60 19.01
CA LYS A 152 3.41 21.88 18.36
C LYS A 152 2.45 22.48 19.39
N ILE A 153 1.75 23.56 19.03
CA ILE A 153 0.62 24.08 19.81
C ILE A 153 -0.67 23.66 19.11
N TYR A 154 -1.66 23.21 19.88
CA TYR A 154 -2.98 22.87 19.39
C TYR A 154 -4.00 23.92 19.79
N LYS A 155 -4.86 24.32 18.85
CA LYS A 155 -5.89 25.32 19.05
C LYS A 155 -7.23 24.83 18.50
N ASP A 156 -8.31 25.12 19.21
CA ASP A 156 -9.66 24.81 18.76
C ASP A 156 -10.11 25.74 17.61
N ALA A 157 -11.33 25.51 17.11
CA ALA A 157 -11.95 26.32 16.08
C ALA A 157 -12.05 27.82 16.45
N ARG A 158 -12.13 28.15 17.74
CA ARG A 158 -12.18 29.52 18.26
C ARG A 158 -10.79 30.12 18.51
N GLY A 159 -9.71 29.40 18.18
CA GLY A 159 -8.33 29.85 18.36
C GLY A 159 -7.78 29.72 19.80
N ARG A 160 -8.56 29.16 20.73
CA ARG A 160 -8.13 28.92 22.10
C ARG A 160 -7.16 27.76 22.13
N THR A 161 -6.06 27.91 22.86
CA THR A 161 -5.08 26.84 23.01
C THR A 161 -5.67 25.69 23.83
N THR A 162 -5.66 24.47 23.29
CA THR A 162 -6.16 23.25 23.93
C THR A 162 -5.03 22.40 24.50
N GLY A 163 -3.83 22.51 23.95
CA GLY A 163 -2.64 21.83 24.47
C GLY A 163 -1.39 22.08 23.64
N SER A 164 -0.33 21.37 23.97
CA SER A 164 0.94 21.38 23.25
C SER A 164 1.58 20.01 23.25
N SER A 165 2.42 19.72 22.27
CA SER A 165 3.25 18.52 22.26
C SER A 165 4.67 18.79 21.80
N HIS A 166 5.59 17.91 22.16
CA HIS A 166 6.93 17.83 21.61
C HIS A 166 7.34 16.36 21.49
N ILE A 167 8.39 16.09 20.72
CA ILE A 167 9.01 14.77 20.65
C ILE A 167 10.21 14.81 21.59
N ASP A 168 10.32 13.84 22.49
CA ASP A 168 11.46 13.72 23.38
C ASP A 168 12.68 13.10 22.67
N LYS A 169 13.81 13.00 23.37
CA LYS A 169 15.05 12.41 22.83
C LYS A 169 14.89 10.91 22.46
N SER A 170 13.92 10.22 23.03
CA SER A 170 13.60 8.82 22.73
C SER A 170 12.62 8.65 21.56
N GLY A 171 12.21 9.74 20.91
CA GLY A 171 11.23 9.72 19.82
C GLY A 171 9.78 9.65 20.27
N ARG A 172 9.50 9.74 21.58
CA ARG A 172 8.14 9.67 22.12
C ARG A 172 7.44 11.03 22.01
N LEU A 173 6.19 11.02 21.57
CA LEU A 173 5.34 12.22 21.56
C LEU A 173 4.81 12.49 22.97
N ILE A 174 5.31 13.55 23.60
CA ILE A 174 4.80 14.04 24.88
C ILE A 174 3.76 15.11 24.63
N TYR A 175 2.50 14.83 25.01
CA TYR A 175 1.39 15.79 24.96
C TYR A 175 1.07 16.33 26.35
N ARG A 176 0.85 17.64 26.43
CA ARG A 176 0.38 18.35 27.63
C ARG A 176 -0.88 19.14 27.28
N ALA A 177 -1.99 18.79 27.92
CA ALA A 177 -3.23 19.56 27.81
C ALA A 177 -3.07 20.93 28.47
N LYS A 178 -3.69 21.98 27.93
CA LYS A 178 -3.65 23.31 28.55
C LYS A 178 -4.47 23.33 29.84
N ASN A 179 -5.65 22.72 29.82
CA ASN A 179 -6.52 22.56 30.97
C ASN A 179 -7.44 21.35 30.77
N ARG A 180 -8.15 20.93 31.83
CA ARG A 180 -9.06 19.78 31.77
C ARG A 180 -10.37 20.06 31.01
N ARG A 181 -10.74 21.34 30.82
CA ARG A 181 -12.02 21.75 30.21
C ARG A 181 -11.97 21.80 28.68
N LEU A 182 -10.81 22.11 28.10
CA LEU A 182 -10.63 22.29 26.66
C LEU A 182 -9.88 21.09 26.08
N ARG A 183 -10.63 20.19 25.43
CA ARG A 183 -10.06 18.99 24.81
C ARG A 183 -9.43 19.33 23.45
N THR A 184 -8.21 18.86 23.21
CA THR A 184 -7.62 18.89 21.87
C THR A 184 -8.33 17.86 20.98
N PRO A 185 -8.91 18.25 19.83
CA PRO A 185 -9.55 17.28 18.94
C PRO A 185 -8.50 16.31 18.39
N ARG A 186 -8.85 15.01 18.34
CA ARG A 186 -7.92 13.93 17.97
C ARG A 186 -7.28 14.15 16.59
N VAL A 187 -8.03 14.69 15.65
CA VAL A 187 -7.56 14.97 14.28
C VAL A 187 -6.37 15.94 14.22
N LEU A 188 -6.14 16.77 15.24
CA LEU A 188 -5.01 17.71 15.25
C LEU A 188 -3.66 17.02 15.48
N PHE A 189 -3.65 15.81 16.06
CA PHE A 189 -2.42 15.05 16.26
C PHE A 189 -1.87 14.48 14.95
N GLU A 190 -2.73 14.28 13.96
CA GLU A 190 -2.34 13.76 12.65
C GLU A 190 -1.50 14.76 11.87
N ASP A 191 -0.57 14.26 11.05
CA ASP A 191 0.36 15.11 10.31
C ASP A 191 0.47 14.70 8.84
N PRO A 192 -0.48 15.13 7.99
CA PRO A 192 -0.48 14.74 6.58
C PRO A 192 0.65 15.39 5.78
N PHE A 193 1.37 16.38 6.33
CA PHE A 193 2.44 17.10 5.63
C PHE A 193 3.85 16.74 6.12
N LEU A 194 3.97 15.75 7.01
CA LEU A 194 5.27 15.29 7.55
C LEU A 194 6.07 14.50 6.49
N TYR A 195 5.38 13.93 5.48
CA TYR A 195 5.97 13.05 4.47
C TYR A 195 6.08 13.66 3.06
N SER A 196 5.69 14.93 2.85
CA SER A 196 5.91 15.57 1.55
C SER A 196 7.34 16.11 1.47
N ARG A 197 8.27 15.25 1.06
CA ARG A 197 9.53 15.67 0.45
C ARG A 197 9.39 15.58 -1.06
#